data_AF-A0A9D7IZ72-F1
#
_entry.id   AF-A0A9D7IZ72-F1
#
_cell.length_a   1.000
_cell.length_b   1.000
_cell.length_c   1.000
_cell.angle_alpha   90.00
_cell.angle_beta   90.00
_cell.angle_gamma   90.00
#
_symmetry.space_group_name_H-M   'P 1'
#
loop_
_entity.id
_entity.type
_entity.pdbx_description
1 polymer ?
#
loop_
_entity_poly.entity_id
_entity_poly.type
_entity_poly.pdbx_seq_one_letter_code
_entity_poly.pdbx_strand_id
1 'polypeptide(L)'
;MKRINISSDRLFAVSSKWTDEEPIREELFSIERLEQYAATLATEHAVSEGPQRGRQLLPQFEENGRRLTAAYRTLTEALFDGQGISPAAEWLVDNFHIVEEQLRQIRQDLPKSYYYQLPKLSTGEMRGYPRIYSIAYTFIAHTDSRFDGDSTALYPSLPTGRTTDDRRTMGRGDHAAVSAAGKSQTVDGPRCGGA
;
A
#
# COMPACT_ATOMS: atom_id res chain seq x y z
N MET A 1 -21.85 -2.75 -31.18
CA MET A 1 -20.93 -3.18 -30.11
C MET A 1 -21.74 -3.65 -28.92
N LYS A 2 -21.71 -4.96 -28.59
CA LYS A 2 -22.38 -5.49 -27.40
C LYS A 2 -21.50 -5.20 -26.19
N ARG A 3 -22.01 -4.38 -25.26
CA ARG A 3 -21.43 -4.19 -23.93
C ARG A 3 -21.59 -5.53 -23.21
N ILE A 4 -20.48 -6.20 -22.90
CA ILE A 4 -20.52 -7.36 -22.03
C ILE A 4 -20.83 -6.80 -20.64
N ASN A 5 -22.09 -6.98 -20.22
CA ASN A 5 -22.56 -6.61 -18.90
C ASN A 5 -22.04 -7.68 -17.94
N ILE A 6 -20.81 -7.50 -17.45
CA ILE A 6 -20.25 -8.37 -16.42
C ILE A 6 -20.95 -7.96 -15.13
N SER A 7 -21.81 -8.84 -14.63
CA SER A 7 -22.57 -8.64 -13.41
C SER A 7 -21.61 -8.48 -12.23
N SER A 8 -21.42 -7.23 -11.78
CA SER A 8 -20.58 -6.81 -10.64
C SER A 8 -20.83 -7.63 -9.37
N ASP A 9 -22.06 -8.09 -9.15
CA ASP A 9 -22.48 -8.60 -7.84
C ASP A 9 -21.88 -9.96 -7.41
N ARG A 10 -21.13 -10.66 -8.27
CA ARG A 10 -20.45 -11.93 -7.92
C ARG A 10 -18.92 -11.87 -7.90
N LEU A 11 -18.32 -10.78 -8.37
CA LEU A 11 -16.85 -10.62 -8.37
C LEU A 11 -16.33 -9.87 -7.13
N PHE A 12 -17.24 -9.30 -6.32
CA PHE A 12 -16.91 -8.52 -5.12
C PHE A 12 -17.30 -9.20 -3.81
N ALA A 13 -17.78 -10.45 -3.88
CA ALA A 13 -17.98 -11.27 -2.69
C ALA A 13 -16.67 -12.02 -2.39
N VAL A 14 -15.70 -11.32 -1.81
CA VAL A 14 -14.56 -11.97 -1.17
C VAL A 14 -15.06 -12.56 0.15
N SER A 15 -15.63 -13.76 0.03
CA SER A 15 -16.22 -14.59 1.07
C SER A 15 -15.67 -14.31 2.48
N SER A 16 -16.56 -14.21 3.46
CA SER A 16 -16.30 -13.92 4.89
C SER A 16 -15.36 -14.90 5.62
N LYS A 17 -14.57 -15.70 4.90
CA LYS A 17 -13.67 -16.78 5.31
C LYS A 17 -12.28 -16.34 5.75
N TRP A 18 -12.08 -15.06 6.07
CA TRP A 18 -10.76 -14.49 6.43
C TRP A 18 -10.15 -15.02 7.74
N THR A 19 -10.74 -16.08 8.31
CA THR A 19 -10.30 -16.81 9.51
C THR A 19 -10.22 -18.32 9.32
N ASP A 20 -10.27 -18.87 8.09
CA ASP A 20 -10.30 -20.33 7.89
C ASP A 20 -8.99 -20.94 7.41
N GLU A 21 -8.79 -22.20 7.82
CA GLU A 21 -7.77 -23.18 7.41
C GLU A 21 -7.69 -23.47 5.89
N GLU A 22 -8.53 -22.82 5.08
CA GLU A 22 -8.61 -23.06 3.64
C GLU A 22 -7.48 -22.34 2.87
N PRO A 23 -6.89 -22.97 1.85
CA PRO A 23 -5.92 -22.32 0.98
C PRO A 23 -6.51 -21.08 0.30
N ILE A 24 -5.73 -19.99 0.24
CA ILE A 24 -6.10 -18.75 -0.49
C ILE A 24 -6.11 -19.05 -1.98
N ARG A 25 -7.29 -19.32 -2.55
CA ARG A 25 -7.47 -19.71 -3.96
C ARG A 25 -8.79 -19.18 -4.48
N GLU A 26 -8.76 -18.55 -5.65
CA GLU A 26 -9.93 -18.09 -6.39
C GLU A 26 -9.77 -18.44 -7.88
N GLU A 27 -10.73 -18.02 -8.72
CA GLU A 27 -10.64 -18.20 -10.17
C GLU A 27 -9.33 -17.60 -10.73
N LEU A 28 -8.54 -18.39 -11.47
CA LEU A 28 -7.28 -17.90 -12.03
C LEU A 28 -7.51 -16.85 -13.11
N PHE A 29 -6.78 -15.75 -13.03
CA PHE A 29 -6.88 -14.66 -14.01
C PHE A 29 -5.68 -14.66 -14.97
N SER A 30 -5.93 -14.30 -16.24
CA SER A 30 -4.85 -13.91 -17.16
C SER A 30 -4.29 -12.55 -16.78
N ILE A 31 -3.15 -12.18 -17.36
CA ILE A 31 -2.51 -10.87 -17.11
C ILE A 31 -3.47 -9.73 -17.46
N GLU A 32 -4.13 -9.79 -18.61
CA GLU A 32 -5.08 -8.76 -19.05
C GLU A 32 -6.28 -8.66 -18.10
N ARG A 33 -6.72 -9.79 -17.54
CA ARG A 33 -7.81 -9.81 -16.56
C ARG A 33 -7.38 -9.24 -15.21
N LEU A 34 -6.14 -9.49 -14.79
CA LEU A 34 -5.54 -8.87 -13.60
C LEU A 34 -5.45 -7.34 -13.76
N GLU A 35 -5.05 -6.85 -14.92
CA GLU A 35 -5.00 -5.40 -15.21
C GLU A 35 -6.39 -4.74 -15.13
N GLN A 36 -7.39 -5.35 -15.77
CA GLN A 36 -8.78 -4.87 -15.69
C GLN A 36 -9.31 -4.90 -14.26
N TYR A 37 -8.98 -5.95 -13.50
CA TYR A 37 -9.37 -6.06 -12.10
C TYR A 37 -8.68 -5.00 -11.24
N ALA A 38 -7.39 -4.75 -11.44
CA ALA A 38 -6.64 -3.71 -10.74
C ALA A 38 -7.22 -2.31 -10.99
N ALA A 39 -7.63 -2.00 -12.23
CA ALA A 39 -8.30 -0.74 -12.56
C ALA A 39 -9.64 -0.60 -11.82
N THR A 40 -10.39 -1.69 -11.70
CA THR A 40 -11.66 -1.74 -10.96
C THR A 40 -11.44 -1.52 -9.46
N LEU A 41 -10.47 -2.25 -8.86
CA LEU A 41 -10.08 -2.06 -7.46
C LEU A 41 -9.63 -0.62 -7.18
N ALA A 42 -8.96 0.03 -8.13
CA ALA A 42 -8.51 1.40 -7.96
C ALA A 42 -9.67 2.40 -7.81
N THR A 43 -10.81 2.12 -8.46
CA THR A 43 -12.02 2.95 -8.35
C THR A 43 -12.88 2.62 -7.13
N GLU A 44 -12.90 1.35 -6.70
CA GLU A 44 -13.81 0.89 -5.64
C GLU A 44 -13.21 0.96 -4.24
N HIS A 45 -11.89 0.87 -4.11
CA HIS A 45 -11.20 0.94 -2.82
C HIS A 45 -11.23 2.37 -2.26
N ALA A 46 -12.33 2.70 -1.57
CA ALA A 46 -12.41 3.88 -0.72
C ALA A 46 -11.49 3.69 0.51
N VAL A 47 -10.67 4.70 0.80
CA VAL A 47 -9.74 4.69 1.93
C VAL A 47 -10.15 5.72 2.99
N SER A 48 -9.87 5.42 4.26
CA SER A 48 -10.13 6.32 5.37
C SER A 48 -9.23 7.56 5.32
N GLU A 49 -9.80 8.73 5.62
CA GLU A 49 -9.04 9.96 5.81
C GLU A 49 -8.31 9.92 7.16
N GLY A 50 -7.02 9.58 7.13
CA GLY A 50 -6.12 9.65 8.29
C GLY A 50 -5.74 8.30 8.92
N PRO A 51 -4.77 8.31 9.87
CA PRO A 51 -4.24 7.10 10.49
C PRO A 51 -5.30 6.40 11.34
N GLN A 52 -5.59 5.14 11.03
CA GLN A 52 -6.50 4.30 11.81
C GLN A 52 -5.76 3.08 12.34
N ARG A 53 -6.09 2.67 13.58
CA ARG A 53 -5.56 1.41 14.14
C ARG A 53 -5.89 0.21 13.25
N GLY A 54 -7.05 0.24 12.56
CA GLY A 54 -7.49 -0.81 11.63
C GLY A 54 -7.63 -2.18 12.31
N ARG A 55 -7.75 -3.24 11.50
CA ARG A 55 -7.61 -4.62 11.97
C ARG A 55 -6.16 -4.93 12.30
N GLN A 56 -5.91 -5.92 13.16
CA GLN A 56 -4.57 -6.28 13.61
C GLN A 56 -3.99 -7.41 12.74
N LEU A 57 -3.22 -7.07 11.70
CA LEU A 57 -2.50 -8.06 10.87
C LEU A 57 -1.23 -8.59 11.54
N LEU A 58 -0.53 -7.75 12.31
CA LEU A 58 0.76 -8.11 12.90
C LEU A 58 0.66 -9.29 13.89
N PRO A 59 -0.35 -9.39 14.77
CA PRO A 59 -0.53 -10.57 15.61
C PRO A 59 -0.75 -11.87 14.82
N GLN A 60 -1.52 -11.80 13.73
CA GLN A 60 -1.74 -12.95 12.85
C GLN A 60 -0.45 -13.39 12.16
N PHE A 61 0.34 -12.42 11.69
CA PHE A 61 1.67 -12.68 11.15
C PHE A 61 2.60 -13.36 12.17
N GLU A 62 2.62 -12.91 13.43
CA GLU A 62 3.43 -13.53 14.47
C GLU A 62 2.96 -14.95 14.83
N GLU A 63 1.64 -15.18 14.86
CA GLU A 63 1.07 -16.52 15.02
C GLU A 63 1.50 -17.44 13.87
N ASN A 64 1.38 -16.99 12.62
CA ASN A 64 1.81 -17.75 11.44
C ASN A 64 3.30 -18.09 11.50
N GLY A 65 4.14 -17.12 11.89
CA GLY A 65 5.57 -17.35 12.10
C GLY A 65 5.84 -18.44 13.13
N ARG A 66 5.15 -18.40 14.28
CA ARG A 66 5.28 -19.44 15.31
C ARG A 66 4.85 -20.82 14.81
N ARG A 67 3.76 -20.91 14.05
CA ARG A 67 3.27 -22.17 13.47
C ARG A 67 4.27 -22.75 12.48
N LEU A 68 4.85 -21.92 11.61
CA LEU A 68 5.88 -22.33 10.66
C LEU A 68 7.13 -22.86 11.36
N THR A 69 7.62 -22.15 12.39
CA THR A 69 8.78 -22.60 13.19
C THR A 69 8.49 -23.90 13.94
N ALA A 70 7.29 -24.06 14.50
CA ALA A 70 6.90 -25.29 15.17
C ALA A 70 6.85 -26.47 14.18
N ALA A 71 6.23 -26.28 13.01
CA ALA A 71 6.16 -27.29 11.96
C ALA A 71 7.56 -27.71 11.49
N TYR A 72 8.45 -26.75 11.24
CA TYR A 72 9.84 -27.04 10.89
C TYR A 72 10.52 -27.93 11.94
N ARG A 73 10.42 -27.58 13.23
CA ARG A 73 11.02 -28.39 14.31
C ARG A 73 10.50 -29.81 14.33
N THR A 74 9.18 -29.99 14.23
CA THR A 74 8.56 -31.32 14.19
C THR A 74 9.02 -32.13 12.98
N LEU A 75 9.14 -31.51 11.80
CA LEU A 75 9.61 -32.19 10.59
C LEU A 75 11.09 -32.57 10.69
N THR A 76 11.92 -31.70 11.25
CA THR A 76 13.33 -31.97 11.46
C THR A 76 13.55 -33.09 12.48
N GLU A 77 12.79 -33.13 13.58
CA GLU A 77 12.82 -34.24 14.55
C GLU A 77 12.44 -35.57 13.89
N ALA A 78 11.33 -35.60 13.12
CA ALA A 78 10.90 -36.79 12.40
C ALA A 78 11.97 -37.29 11.40
N LEU A 79 12.66 -36.37 10.71
CA LEU A 79 13.74 -36.70 9.79
C LEU A 79 14.96 -37.31 10.53
N PHE A 80 15.33 -36.75 11.69
CA PHE A 80 16.41 -37.29 12.53
C PHE A 80 16.09 -38.68 13.08
N ASP A 81 14.82 -38.94 13.42
CA ASP A 81 14.33 -40.25 13.88
C ASP A 81 14.15 -41.26 12.73
N GLY A 82 14.57 -40.91 11.51
CA GLY A 82 14.49 -41.77 10.32
C GLY A 82 13.06 -42.04 9.86
N GLN A 83 12.09 -41.22 10.25
CA GLN A 83 10.71 -41.33 9.78
C GLN A 83 10.61 -40.88 8.33
N GLY A 84 9.78 -41.56 7.55
CA GLY A 84 9.45 -41.11 6.20
C GLY A 84 8.63 -39.83 6.25
N ILE A 85 9.16 -38.74 5.70
CA ILE A 85 8.43 -37.49 5.49
C ILE A 85 8.04 -37.34 4.02
N SER A 86 7.05 -36.49 3.73
CA SER A 86 6.63 -36.26 2.35
C SER A 86 7.67 -35.43 1.58
N PRO A 87 7.74 -35.51 0.24
CA PRO A 87 8.65 -34.66 -0.55
C PRO A 87 8.41 -33.15 -0.33
N ALA A 88 7.18 -32.74 -0.03
CA ALA A 88 6.85 -31.36 0.30
C ALA A 88 7.41 -30.96 1.68
N ALA A 89 7.43 -31.88 2.65
CA ALA A 89 8.02 -31.65 3.96
C ALA A 89 9.55 -31.58 3.88
N GLU A 90 10.21 -32.44 3.09
CA GLU A 90 11.65 -32.36 2.83
C GLU A 90 12.02 -31.00 2.23
N TRP A 91 11.31 -30.60 1.18
CA TRP A 91 11.52 -29.29 0.56
C TRP A 91 11.38 -28.15 1.58
N LEU A 92 10.37 -28.19 2.45
CA LEU A 92 10.18 -27.15 3.46
C LEU A 92 11.36 -27.10 4.44
N VAL A 93 11.86 -28.26 4.88
CA VAL A 93 13.02 -28.33 5.80
C VAL A 93 14.26 -27.74 5.15
N ASP A 94 14.55 -28.12 3.90
CA ASP A 94 15.72 -27.63 3.16
C ASP A 94 15.66 -26.11 2.92
N ASN A 95 14.45 -25.57 2.70
CA ASN A 95 14.23 -24.17 2.34
C ASN A 95 13.80 -23.27 3.51
N PHE A 96 13.71 -23.80 4.74
CA PHE A 96 13.16 -23.05 5.87
C PHE A 96 13.95 -21.76 6.19
N HIS A 97 15.25 -21.74 5.88
CA HIS A 97 16.09 -20.56 6.02
C HIS A 97 15.58 -19.34 5.23
N ILE A 98 14.95 -19.56 4.07
CA ILE A 98 14.34 -18.49 3.27
C ILE A 98 13.11 -17.95 4.01
N VAL A 99 12.28 -18.83 4.54
CA VAL A 99 11.07 -18.45 5.31
C VAL A 99 11.45 -17.66 6.55
N GLU A 100 12.47 -18.10 7.30
CA GLU A 100 12.97 -17.36 8.47
C GLU A 100 13.47 -15.96 8.10
N GLU A 101 14.22 -15.85 7.00
CA GLU A 101 14.71 -14.56 6.52
C GLU A 101 13.55 -13.64 6.11
N GLN A 102 12.53 -14.16 5.41
CA GLN A 102 11.34 -13.37 5.05
C GLN A 102 10.54 -12.94 6.29
N LEU A 103 10.38 -13.82 7.29
CA LEU A 103 9.74 -13.45 8.55
C LEU A 103 10.52 -12.35 9.27
N ARG A 104 11.85 -12.41 9.27
CA ARG A 104 12.72 -11.40 9.87
C ARG A 104 12.63 -10.06 9.14
N GLN A 105 12.69 -10.07 7.81
CA GLN A 105 12.58 -8.86 6.97
C GLN A 105 11.24 -8.17 7.17
N ILE A 106 10.12 -8.91 7.10
CA ILE A 106 8.79 -8.33 7.31
C ILE A 106 8.65 -7.68 8.69
N ARG A 107 9.22 -8.28 9.76
CA ARG A 107 9.22 -7.66 11.10
C ARG A 107 9.97 -6.33 11.13
N GLN A 108 11.06 -6.21 10.37
CA GLN A 108 11.87 -5.01 10.30
C GLN A 108 11.21 -3.93 9.45
N ASP A 109 10.63 -4.32 8.32
CA ASP A 109 10.08 -3.41 7.31
C ASP A 109 8.64 -2.99 7.61
N LEU A 110 7.92 -3.75 8.44
CA LEU A 110 6.54 -3.48 8.82
C LEU A 110 6.38 -3.26 10.34
N PRO A 111 7.06 -2.25 10.94
CA PRO A 111 6.85 -1.93 12.34
C PRO A 111 5.42 -1.43 12.58
N LYS A 112 4.91 -1.59 13.82
CA LYS A 112 3.54 -1.18 14.20
C LYS A 112 3.23 0.27 13.83
N SER A 113 4.19 1.18 14.00
CA SER A 113 4.06 2.59 13.66
C SER A 113 3.84 2.81 12.16
N TYR A 114 4.56 2.09 11.30
CA TYR A 114 4.37 2.15 9.85
C TYR A 114 3.03 1.52 9.44
N TYR A 115 2.67 0.40 10.05
CA TYR A 115 1.38 -0.26 9.80
C TYR A 115 0.18 0.67 10.02
N TYR A 116 0.20 1.53 11.06
CA TYR A 116 -0.89 2.46 11.35
C TYR A 116 -0.96 3.66 10.39
N GLN A 117 0.11 3.94 9.64
CA GLN A 117 0.14 4.98 8.63
C GLN A 117 -0.45 4.52 7.29
N LEU A 118 -0.59 3.20 7.08
CA LEU A 118 -1.11 2.67 5.83
C LEU A 118 -2.59 3.02 5.62
N PRO A 119 -2.99 3.50 4.43
CA PRO A 119 -4.39 3.77 4.11
C PRO A 119 -5.26 2.54 4.32
N LYS A 120 -6.26 2.64 5.20
CA LYS A 120 -7.20 1.55 5.50
C LYS A 120 -8.42 1.66 4.60
N LEU A 121 -8.98 0.52 4.19
CA LEU A 121 -10.24 0.49 3.44
C LEU A 121 -11.39 0.92 4.36
N SER A 122 -12.24 1.84 3.88
CA SER A 122 -13.40 2.33 4.62
C SER A 122 -14.68 1.56 4.30
N THR A 123 -14.71 0.80 3.20
CA THR A 123 -15.86 0.06 2.69
C THR A 123 -15.49 -1.38 2.32
N GLY A 124 -16.49 -2.21 1.99
CA GLY A 124 -16.30 -3.60 1.58
C GLY A 124 -16.02 -4.57 2.74
N GLU A 125 -15.75 -5.83 2.38
CA GLU A 125 -15.50 -6.93 3.33
C GLU A 125 -14.15 -6.80 4.04
N MET A 126 -13.18 -6.18 3.37
CA MET A 126 -11.84 -5.89 3.92
C MET A 126 -11.77 -4.54 4.64
N ARG A 127 -12.92 -3.97 5.05
CA ARG A 127 -12.95 -2.72 5.81
C ARG A 127 -12.04 -2.81 7.04
N GLY A 128 -11.18 -1.81 7.20
CA GLY A 128 -10.19 -1.71 8.29
C GLY A 128 -8.87 -2.42 8.00
N TYR A 129 -8.74 -3.19 6.91
CA TYR A 129 -7.44 -3.67 6.43
C TYR A 129 -6.72 -2.60 5.59
N PRO A 130 -5.37 -2.63 5.53
CA PRO A 130 -4.62 -1.80 4.59
C PRO A 130 -5.03 -2.09 3.14
N ARG A 131 -5.18 -1.05 2.31
CA ARG A 131 -5.46 -1.20 0.88
C ARG A 131 -4.41 -2.08 0.17
N ILE A 132 -3.15 -1.97 0.58
CA ILE A 132 -2.08 -2.80 0.02
C ILE A 132 -2.28 -4.29 0.33
N TYR A 133 -2.85 -4.61 1.50
CA TYR A 133 -3.11 -5.98 1.90
C TYR A 133 -4.23 -6.61 1.07
N SER A 134 -5.29 -5.86 0.77
CA SER A 134 -6.35 -6.36 -0.12
C SER A 134 -5.84 -6.65 -1.52
N ILE A 135 -5.03 -5.74 -2.08
CA ILE A 135 -4.41 -5.93 -3.39
C ILE A 135 -3.51 -7.18 -3.40
N ALA A 136 -2.64 -7.33 -2.40
CA ALA A 136 -1.74 -8.48 -2.31
C ALA A 136 -2.51 -9.79 -2.16
N TYR A 137 -3.56 -9.81 -1.33
CA TYR A 137 -4.40 -10.99 -1.14
C TYR A 137 -5.10 -11.41 -2.44
N THR A 138 -5.78 -10.46 -3.10
CA THR A 138 -6.42 -10.68 -4.40
C THR A 138 -5.42 -11.27 -5.40
N PHE A 139 -4.23 -10.68 -5.48
CA PHE A 139 -3.20 -11.15 -6.39
C PHE A 139 -2.86 -12.62 -6.10
N ILE A 140 -2.54 -12.95 -4.84
CA ILE A 140 -2.23 -14.32 -4.41
C ILE A 140 -3.37 -15.29 -4.75
N ALA A 141 -4.62 -14.90 -4.51
CA ALA A 141 -5.79 -15.72 -4.75
C ALA A 141 -6.01 -16.05 -6.24
N HIS A 142 -5.77 -15.08 -7.13
CA HIS A 142 -6.01 -15.22 -8.57
C HIS A 142 -4.79 -15.65 -9.39
N THR A 143 -3.59 -15.70 -8.80
CA THR A 143 -2.36 -16.23 -9.45
C THR A 143 -1.89 -17.56 -8.88
N ASP A 144 -2.59 -18.07 -7.87
CA ASP A 144 -2.20 -19.18 -7.00
C ASP A 144 -0.76 -19.10 -6.50
N SER A 145 -0.43 -17.91 -5.99
CA SER A 145 0.88 -17.56 -5.43
C SER A 145 2.03 -17.58 -6.43
N ARG A 146 1.75 -17.65 -7.74
CA ARG A 146 2.79 -17.52 -8.76
C ARG A 146 3.23 -16.07 -8.86
N PHE A 147 4.49 -15.82 -8.50
CA PHE A 147 5.14 -14.52 -8.63
C PHE A 147 6.16 -14.60 -9.75
N ASP A 148 5.84 -14.05 -10.92
CA ASP A 148 6.79 -13.92 -12.03
C ASP A 148 7.20 -12.45 -12.15
N GLY A 149 8.47 -12.17 -12.43
CA GLY A 149 9.00 -10.80 -12.53
C GLY A 149 8.25 -9.96 -13.55
N ASP A 150 7.77 -10.58 -14.63
CA ASP A 150 6.99 -9.91 -15.67
C ASP A 150 5.57 -9.50 -15.21
N SER A 151 5.03 -10.16 -14.17
CA SER A 151 3.73 -9.79 -13.57
C SER A 151 3.80 -8.53 -12.69
N THR A 152 5.00 -8.08 -12.31
CA THR A 152 5.20 -6.86 -11.49
C THR A 152 5.11 -5.55 -12.28
N ALA A 153 4.96 -5.61 -13.60
CA ALA A 153 4.67 -4.46 -14.45
C ALA A 153 3.30 -3.79 -14.15
N LEU A 154 2.50 -4.35 -13.22
CA LEU A 154 1.23 -3.79 -12.75
C LEU A 154 1.40 -2.55 -11.83
N TYR A 155 2.62 -2.20 -11.39
CA TYR A 155 2.84 -1.13 -10.41
C TYR A 155 3.14 0.33 -10.88
N PRO A 156 3.21 0.72 -12.18
CA PRO A 156 3.45 2.12 -12.52
C PRO A 156 2.21 3.00 -12.76
N SER A 157 0.97 2.48 -12.73
CA SER A 157 -0.21 3.25 -13.18
C SER A 157 -1.28 3.58 -12.13
N LEU A 158 -1.06 3.29 -10.84
CA LEU A 158 -1.98 3.82 -9.81
C LEU A 158 -1.73 5.33 -9.64
N PRO A 159 -2.71 6.21 -9.97
CA PRO A 159 -2.58 7.62 -9.65
C PRO A 159 -2.52 7.74 -8.13
N THR A 160 -1.33 8.03 -7.61
CA THR A 160 -1.18 8.51 -6.25
C THR A 160 -1.94 9.83 -6.21
N GLY A 161 -3.09 9.83 -5.54
CA GLY A 161 -3.85 11.03 -5.23
C GLY A 161 -3.03 11.93 -4.33
N ARG A 162 -2.05 12.64 -4.88
CA ARG A 162 -1.62 13.91 -4.34
C ARG A 162 -2.66 14.92 -4.78
N THR A 163 -3.58 15.20 -3.89
CA THR A 163 -4.29 16.48 -3.83
C THR A 163 -3.25 17.59 -3.72
N THR A 164 -2.78 18.11 -4.86
CA THR A 164 -2.15 19.43 -4.89
C THR A 164 -3.25 20.47 -5.03
N ASP A 165 -3.92 20.73 -3.92
CA ASP A 165 -4.49 22.05 -3.67
C ASP A 165 -4.37 22.31 -2.18
N ASP A 166 -3.32 23.04 -1.80
CA ASP A 166 -3.53 24.07 -0.80
C ASP A 166 -2.72 25.31 -1.12
N ARG A 167 -3.42 26.43 -1.04
CA ARG A 167 -2.99 27.77 -1.39
C ARG A 167 -1.86 28.24 -0.47
N ARG A 168 -1.11 29.21 -1.00
CA ARG A 168 -0.71 30.49 -0.35
C ARG A 168 0.82 30.67 -0.29
N THR A 169 1.34 31.54 -1.16
CA THR A 169 2.24 32.66 -0.82
C THR A 169 2.69 33.37 -2.11
N MET A 170 2.10 34.51 -2.43
CA MET A 170 2.83 35.62 -3.03
C MET A 170 2.08 36.93 -2.74
N GLY A 171 2.22 37.36 -1.49
CA GLY A 171 2.25 38.79 -1.21
C GLY A 171 3.56 39.32 -1.80
N ARG A 172 3.47 40.21 -2.79
CA ARG A 172 4.60 41.01 -3.26
C ARG A 172 4.79 42.20 -2.30
N GLY A 173 5.75 42.06 -1.39
CA GLY A 173 6.66 43.12 -0.93
C GLY A 173 8.07 42.60 -1.23
N ASP A 174 9.10 43.38 -1.55
CA ASP A 174 9.36 44.78 -1.26
C ASP A 174 10.41 45.34 -2.24
N HIS A 175 10.34 46.67 -2.38
CA HIS A 175 11.45 47.62 -2.43
C HIS A 175 12.87 47.11 -2.71
N ALA A 176 13.46 47.58 -3.81
CA ALA A 176 14.89 47.86 -3.88
C ALA A 176 15.12 49.24 -4.52
N ALA A 177 15.81 50.06 -3.75
CA ALA A 177 16.23 51.42 -4.01
C ALA A 177 17.03 51.59 -5.30
N VAL A 178 16.74 52.66 -6.05
CA VAL A 178 17.76 53.44 -6.78
C VAL A 178 17.38 54.90 -6.65
N SER A 179 18.16 55.63 -5.85
CA SER A 179 18.14 57.08 -5.75
C SER A 179 19.48 57.58 -6.27
N ALA A 180 19.46 58.34 -7.38
CA ALA A 180 20.60 59.14 -7.80
C ALA A 180 20.13 60.33 -8.65
N ALA A 181 20.28 61.52 -8.05
CA ALA A 181 20.74 62.77 -8.63
C ALA A 181 20.07 63.34 -9.90
N GLY A 182 19.45 64.52 -9.73
CA GLY A 182 19.12 65.43 -10.83
C GLY A 182 18.28 66.62 -10.40
N LYS A 183 18.90 67.58 -9.69
CA LYS A 183 18.32 68.92 -9.43
C LYS A 183 18.37 69.77 -10.70
N SER A 184 17.30 70.50 -11.02
CA SER A 184 17.33 71.95 -11.32
C SER A 184 15.95 72.53 -11.66
N GLN A 185 15.66 73.70 -11.07
CA GLN A 185 14.84 74.83 -11.56
C GLN A 185 13.31 74.59 -11.67
N THR A 186 12.39 75.50 -11.28
CA THR A 186 12.40 76.97 -11.18
C THR A 186 11.11 77.44 -10.47
N VAL A 187 11.20 78.49 -9.63
CA VAL A 187 10.26 79.66 -9.48
C VAL A 187 8.87 79.37 -8.84
N ASP A 188 8.21 80.12 -7.95
CA ASP A 188 8.20 81.52 -7.45
C ASP A 188 7.54 81.46 -6.04
N GLY A 189 7.99 82.16 -5.00
CA GLY A 189 7.42 83.47 -4.63
C GLY A 189 7.01 83.50 -3.13
N PRO A 190 6.99 84.67 -2.44
CA PRO A 190 7.28 84.75 -1.00
C PRO A 190 6.08 85.20 -0.12
N ARG A 191 6.20 85.00 1.21
CA ARG A 191 5.62 85.81 2.33
C ARG A 191 6.13 85.24 3.66
N CYS A 192 7.09 85.84 4.36
CA CYS A 192 7.03 87.04 5.22
C CYS A 192 6.22 86.88 6.53
N GLY A 193 6.96 86.89 7.65
CA GLY A 193 6.55 87.39 8.98
C GLY A 193 5.86 86.35 9.88
N GLY A 194 6.23 86.14 11.14
CA GLY A 194 7.10 86.88 12.05
C GLY A 194 6.46 86.91 13.43
N ALA A 195 7.30 86.74 14.46
CA ALA A 195 7.06 86.86 15.91
C ALA A 195 6.23 85.76 16.60
#